data_AF-R7YRC0-F1
#
_entry.id   AF-R7YRC0-F1
#
_cell.length_a   1.000
_cell.length_b   1.000
_cell.length_c   1.000
_cell.angle_alpha   90.00
_cell.angle_beta   90.00
_cell.angle_gamma   90.00
#
_symmetry.space_group_name_H-M   'P 1'
#
loop_
_entity.id
_entity.type
_entity.pdbx_description
1 polymer ?
#
loop_
_entity_poly.entity_id
_entity_poly.type
_entity_poly.pdbx_seq_one_letter_code
_entity_poly.pdbx_strand_id
1 'polypeptide(L)'
;MDDPFQDLLRNPPPAFDHDTAPPYLYKPQTLPILPAPASATRTAAPETPGASNDDLPPTYTPLDDAATTFALHAPLIYTISSSSHTPRYQLSVLTTKSGKPYQLRIRRLLATESRRLSLARSYSAPGYVESAAHVSPVPPASRGSPVSPGPSRGSIASISGRRDSAVAYDNEGTLYEAKNVSALGGWAGTSVAAGIEIRGCRASTLPGLIRLEKGSSLTAGKWWKFWHLTRNKANDSLREENERKMQKYGYHADEEWNRELLYRAKAGKGEVEWAGGNGRVVAVECGEAFRILGQLDGGMRDLLVACWAARCWSLGEMKWGGAG
;
A
#
# COMPACT_ATOMS: atom_id res chain seq x y z
N MET A 1 -13.33 -15.48 58.22
CA MET A 1 -13.48 -14.75 56.94
C MET A 1 -12.21 -15.03 56.18
N ASP A 2 -12.27 -16.03 55.29
CA ASP A 2 -11.14 -16.43 54.49
C ASP A 2 -10.88 -15.40 53.39
N ASP A 3 -9.61 -15.05 53.23
CA ASP A 3 -9.15 -14.03 52.29
C ASP A 3 -9.34 -14.54 50.84
N PRO A 4 -10.20 -13.90 50.03
CA PRO A 4 -10.51 -14.34 48.67
C PRO A 4 -9.28 -14.27 47.73
N PHE A 5 -8.18 -13.63 48.13
CA PHE A 5 -6.96 -13.59 47.33
C PHE A 5 -6.10 -14.86 47.43
N GLN A 6 -6.26 -15.67 48.48
CA GLN A 6 -5.49 -16.92 48.63
C GLN A 6 -5.89 -18.00 47.61
N ASP A 7 -7.13 -17.97 47.12
CA ASP A 7 -7.64 -18.94 46.14
C ASP A 7 -7.05 -18.72 44.74
N LEU A 8 -6.72 -17.47 44.38
CA LEU A 8 -6.11 -17.14 43.08
C LEU A 8 -4.65 -17.59 42.97
N LEU A 9 -3.97 -17.79 44.10
CA LEU A 9 -2.59 -18.30 44.11
C LEU A 9 -2.52 -19.83 44.06
N ARG A 10 -3.57 -20.53 44.51
CA ARG A 10 -3.61 -22.00 44.50
C ARG A 10 -4.06 -22.59 43.18
N ASN A 11 -4.85 -21.84 42.40
CA ASN A 11 -5.35 -22.25 41.09
C ASN A 11 -4.95 -21.22 40.03
N PRO A 12 -3.71 -21.25 39.52
CA PRO A 12 -3.37 -20.43 38.37
C PRO A 12 -4.34 -20.77 37.23
N PRO A 13 -4.91 -19.77 36.53
CA PRO A 13 -5.78 -20.04 35.40
C PRO A 13 -5.05 -20.93 34.40
N PRO A 14 -5.74 -21.90 33.77
CA PRO A 14 -5.12 -22.76 32.77
C PRO A 14 -4.43 -21.88 31.72
N ALA A 15 -3.18 -22.19 31.43
CA ALA A 15 -2.42 -21.49 30.41
C ALA A 15 -3.25 -21.48 29.11
N PHE A 16 -3.56 -20.28 28.61
CA PHE A 16 -4.24 -20.15 27.34
C PHE A 16 -3.34 -20.76 26.26
N ASP A 17 -3.79 -21.89 25.72
CA ASP A 17 -3.13 -22.60 24.64
C ASP A 17 -3.25 -21.75 23.37
N HIS A 18 -2.23 -20.91 23.13
CA HIS A 18 -2.19 -19.97 22.01
C HIS A 18 -2.05 -20.63 20.63
N ASP A 19 -1.95 -21.97 20.56
CA ASP A 19 -1.73 -22.71 19.33
C ASP A 19 -3.00 -23.22 18.63
N THR A 20 -4.18 -23.01 19.22
CA THR A 20 -5.44 -23.30 18.50
C THR A 20 -5.88 -22.07 17.72
N ALA A 21 -5.31 -21.89 16.52
CA ALA A 21 -5.80 -20.91 15.56
C ALA A 21 -7.28 -21.18 15.25
N PRO A 22 -8.19 -20.19 15.37
CA PRO A 22 -9.60 -20.39 15.05
C PRO A 22 -9.76 -20.79 13.57
N PRO A 23 -10.65 -21.76 13.26
CA PRO A 23 -10.77 -22.36 11.91
C PRO A 23 -11.45 -21.44 10.86
N TYR A 24 -11.54 -20.14 11.09
CA TYR A 24 -12.16 -19.18 10.18
C TYR A 24 -11.13 -18.43 9.33
N LEU A 25 -10.07 -19.13 8.93
CA LEU A 25 -9.34 -18.74 7.73
C LEU A 25 -10.36 -18.73 6.59
N TYR A 26 -10.63 -17.52 6.08
CA TYR A 26 -11.45 -17.21 4.93
C TYR A 26 -11.44 -18.40 3.94
N LYS A 27 -12.47 -19.25 3.99
CA LYS A 27 -12.67 -20.26 2.94
C LYS A 27 -13.00 -19.43 1.70
N PRO A 28 -12.16 -19.39 0.65
CA PRO A 28 -12.56 -18.76 -0.59
C PRO A 28 -13.88 -19.43 -1.01
N GLN A 29 -14.95 -18.63 -1.12
CA GLN A 29 -16.23 -19.12 -1.64
C GLN A 29 -15.93 -19.74 -3.00
N THR A 30 -15.90 -21.06 -3.04
CA THR A 30 -15.74 -21.82 -4.28
C THR A 30 -17.08 -21.71 -4.97
N LEU A 31 -17.25 -20.69 -5.80
CA LEU A 31 -18.40 -20.63 -6.69
C LEU A 31 -18.37 -21.91 -7.56
N PRO A 32 -19.51 -22.57 -7.78
CA PRO A 32 -19.58 -23.74 -8.63
C PRO A 32 -19.01 -23.39 -10.01
N ILE A 33 -17.92 -24.06 -10.38
CA ILE A 33 -17.27 -23.94 -11.69
C ILE A 33 -18.28 -24.46 -12.71
N LEU A 34 -18.89 -23.55 -13.46
CA LEU A 34 -19.66 -23.92 -14.65
C LEU A 34 -18.71 -24.64 -15.63
N PRO A 35 -19.12 -25.75 -16.24
CA PRO A 35 -18.29 -26.49 -17.19
C PRO A 35 -17.86 -25.57 -18.33
N ALA A 36 -16.55 -25.50 -18.56
CA ALA A 36 -15.98 -24.72 -19.64
C ALA A 36 -16.54 -25.18 -20.99
N PRO A 37 -16.97 -24.28 -21.89
CA PRO A 37 -17.37 -24.66 -23.23
C PRO A 37 -16.17 -25.30 -23.95
N ALA A 38 -16.41 -26.48 -24.54
CA ALA A 38 -15.41 -27.24 -25.27
C ALA A 38 -14.69 -26.35 -26.29
N SER A 39 -13.36 -26.29 -26.17
CA SER A 39 -12.51 -25.54 -27.10
C SER A 39 -12.63 -26.16 -28.50
N ALA A 40 -13.23 -25.43 -29.42
CA ALA A 40 -13.25 -25.78 -30.83
C ALA A 40 -11.82 -25.78 -31.37
N THR A 41 -11.40 -26.92 -31.90
CA THR A 41 -10.15 -27.10 -32.64
C THR A 41 -10.12 -26.14 -33.83
N ARG A 42 -9.30 -25.07 -33.73
CA ARG A 42 -9.04 -24.16 -34.84
C ARG A 42 -8.16 -24.85 -35.87
N THR A 43 -8.75 -25.21 -37.00
CA THR A 43 -8.07 -25.60 -38.24
C THR A 43 -7.10 -24.48 -38.65
N ALA A 44 -5.83 -24.83 -38.83
CA ALA A 44 -4.78 -23.94 -39.28
C ALA A 44 -5.09 -23.42 -40.70
N ALA A 45 -5.14 -22.10 -40.85
CA ALA A 45 -5.25 -21.43 -42.14
C ALA A 45 -3.85 -21.24 -42.77
N PRO A 46 -3.74 -21.18 -44.11
CA PRO A 46 -2.47 -21.06 -44.81
C PRO A 46 -1.82 -19.70 -44.56
N GLU A 47 -0.51 -19.71 -44.35
CA GLU A 47 0.31 -18.53 -44.11
C GLU A 47 0.44 -17.69 -45.39
N THR A 48 -0.04 -16.45 -45.35
CA THR A 48 0.15 -15.46 -46.42
C THR A 48 1.49 -14.75 -46.23
N PRO A 49 2.41 -14.76 -47.21
CA PRO A 49 3.68 -14.08 -47.11
C PRO A 49 3.56 -12.58 -47.48
N GLY A 50 4.07 -11.69 -46.62
CA GLY A 50 4.56 -10.37 -47.03
C GLY A 50 3.72 -9.13 -46.69
N ALA A 51 3.38 -8.90 -45.42
CA ALA A 51 2.98 -7.58 -44.95
C ALA A 51 4.07 -7.02 -44.00
N SER A 52 4.64 -5.87 -44.37
CA SER A 52 5.62 -5.11 -43.60
C SER A 52 5.10 -4.79 -42.19
N ASN A 53 5.90 -5.15 -41.18
CA ASN A 53 5.55 -5.13 -39.74
C ASN A 53 5.65 -3.73 -39.07
N ASP A 54 5.64 -2.64 -39.83
CA ASP A 54 5.98 -1.31 -39.31
C ASP A 54 4.86 -0.58 -38.54
N ASP A 55 3.69 -1.21 -38.36
CA ASP A 55 2.55 -0.61 -37.63
C ASP A 55 1.91 -1.57 -36.60
N LEU A 56 2.70 -2.45 -35.99
CA LEU A 56 2.18 -3.22 -34.85
C LEU A 56 1.94 -2.26 -33.67
N PRO A 57 0.72 -2.23 -33.10
CA PRO A 57 0.46 -1.42 -31.92
C PRO A 57 1.44 -1.82 -30.82
N PRO A 58 1.89 -0.87 -29.99
CA PRO A 58 2.88 -1.13 -28.95
C PRO A 58 2.48 -2.37 -28.16
N THR A 59 3.41 -3.33 -28.06
CA THR A 59 3.16 -4.63 -27.43
C THR A 59 2.59 -4.39 -26.03
N TYR A 60 1.31 -4.70 -25.86
CA TYR A 60 0.61 -4.48 -24.61
C TYR A 60 1.20 -5.41 -23.56
N THR A 61 1.97 -4.88 -22.60
CA THR A 61 2.33 -5.65 -21.42
C THR A 61 1.09 -5.74 -20.54
N PRO A 62 0.48 -6.93 -20.36
CA PRO A 62 -0.64 -7.08 -19.45
C PRO A 62 -0.19 -6.68 -18.04
N LEU A 63 -1.12 -6.15 -17.26
CA LEU A 63 -0.87 -5.78 -15.88
C LEU A 63 -0.49 -7.07 -15.12
N ASP A 64 0.74 -7.15 -14.62
CA ASP A 64 1.23 -8.37 -14.00
C ASP A 64 0.56 -8.58 -12.63
N ASP A 65 -0.45 -9.44 -12.61
CA ASP A 65 -1.14 -9.87 -11.40
C ASP A 65 -0.36 -10.94 -10.64
N ALA A 66 0.84 -11.34 -11.09
CA ALA A 66 1.77 -12.17 -10.34
C ALA A 66 2.90 -11.36 -9.69
N ALA A 67 2.91 -10.03 -9.85
CA ALA A 67 3.94 -9.19 -9.27
C ALA A 67 4.03 -9.36 -7.74
N THR A 68 5.20 -9.75 -7.26
CA THR A 68 5.48 -10.01 -5.84
C THR A 68 6.32 -8.92 -5.19
N THR A 69 7.06 -8.13 -5.97
CA THR A 69 7.97 -7.12 -5.43
C THR A 69 7.46 -5.72 -5.74
N PHE A 70 7.43 -4.88 -4.71
CA PHE A 70 6.91 -3.52 -4.74
C PHE A 70 7.96 -2.53 -4.25
N ALA A 71 7.97 -1.32 -4.79
CA ALA A 71 8.75 -0.21 -4.27
C ALA A 71 7.86 1.03 -4.08
N LEU A 72 8.07 1.71 -2.96
CA LEU A 72 7.29 2.89 -2.57
C LEU A 72 8.08 4.15 -2.90
N HIS A 73 7.63 4.89 -3.92
CA HIS A 73 8.13 6.21 -4.25
C HIS A 73 6.95 7.17 -4.37
N ALA A 74 6.55 7.77 -3.26
CA ALA A 74 5.33 8.55 -3.17
C ALA A 74 5.32 9.70 -4.22
N PRO A 75 4.20 9.89 -4.95
CA PRO A 75 2.86 9.38 -4.65
C PRO A 75 2.53 8.01 -5.27
N LEU A 76 3.51 7.23 -5.73
CA LEU A 76 3.26 5.97 -6.45
C LEU A 76 3.89 4.76 -5.74
N ILE A 77 3.26 3.59 -5.91
CA ILE A 77 3.85 2.30 -5.59
C ILE A 77 4.05 1.56 -6.91
N TYR A 78 5.28 1.12 -7.15
CA TYR A 78 5.69 0.44 -8.36
C TYR A 78 5.77 -1.06 -8.10
N THR A 79 5.37 -1.87 -9.07
CA THR A 79 5.82 -3.26 -9.17
C THR A 79 7.22 -3.27 -9.77
N ILE A 80 8.13 -4.02 -9.15
CA ILE A 80 9.49 -4.23 -9.66
C ILE A 80 9.52 -5.59 -10.34
N SER A 81 9.81 -5.57 -11.64
CA SER A 81 10.19 -6.75 -12.42
C SER A 81 11.65 -6.61 -12.87
N SER A 82 12.28 -7.70 -13.29
CA SER A 82 13.68 -7.72 -13.71
C SER A 82 14.02 -6.70 -14.81
N SER A 83 13.03 -6.32 -15.61
CA SER A 83 13.21 -5.42 -16.77
C SER A 83 12.43 -4.11 -16.68
N SER A 84 11.54 -3.92 -15.70
CA SER A 84 10.67 -2.73 -15.68
C SER A 84 10.11 -2.40 -14.31
N HIS A 85 9.87 -1.10 -14.09
CA HIS A 85 9.14 -0.57 -12.95
C HIS A 85 7.80 -0.04 -13.44
N THR A 86 6.70 -0.66 -13.06
CA THR A 86 5.37 -0.25 -13.49
C THR A 86 4.59 0.32 -12.30
N PRO A 87 4.10 1.57 -12.35
CA PRO A 87 3.30 2.11 -11.26
C PRO A 87 1.99 1.34 -11.19
N ARG A 88 1.66 0.82 -10.01
CA ARG A 88 0.49 -0.05 -9.78
C ARG A 88 -0.52 0.57 -8.83
N TYR A 89 -0.05 1.34 -7.85
CA TYR A 89 -0.90 2.08 -6.93
C TYR A 89 -0.55 3.55 -6.92
N GLN A 90 -1.56 4.37 -6.68
CA GLN A 90 -1.42 5.79 -6.42
C GLN A 90 -1.86 6.10 -5.00
N LEU A 91 -1.11 6.99 -4.36
CA LEU A 91 -1.32 7.48 -3.02
C LEU A 91 -1.74 8.95 -3.06
N SER A 92 -2.63 9.32 -2.15
CA SER A 92 -2.98 10.72 -1.89
C SER A 92 -3.01 10.94 -0.38
N VAL A 93 -2.47 12.06 0.08
CA VAL A 93 -2.51 12.44 1.49
C VAL A 93 -3.32 13.71 1.66
N LEU A 94 -4.23 13.67 2.62
CA LEU A 94 -4.96 14.83 3.08
C LEU A 94 -4.32 15.33 4.37
N THR A 95 -4.12 16.65 4.42
CA THR A 95 -3.56 17.36 5.56
C THR A 95 -4.60 18.24 6.23
N THR A 96 -4.45 18.46 7.53
CA THR A 96 -5.26 19.42 8.28
C THR A 96 -4.96 20.85 7.80
N LYS A 97 -5.72 21.84 8.30
CA LYS A 97 -5.40 23.27 8.08
C LYS A 97 -4.01 23.66 8.58
N SER A 98 -3.46 22.92 9.55
CA SER A 98 -2.10 23.09 10.08
C SER A 98 -1.03 22.31 9.30
N GLY A 99 -1.39 21.69 8.16
CA GLY A 99 -0.46 20.92 7.33
C GLY A 99 -0.12 19.53 7.87
N LYS A 100 -0.73 19.08 8.98
CA LYS A 100 -0.46 17.75 9.53
C LYS A 100 -1.18 16.68 8.70
N PRO A 101 -0.50 15.63 8.23
CA PRO A 101 -1.17 14.55 7.50
C PRO A 101 -2.10 13.80 8.45
N TYR A 102 -3.37 13.67 8.08
CA TYR A 102 -4.38 12.96 8.88
C TYR A 102 -5.03 11.79 8.15
N GLN A 103 -4.91 11.74 6.82
CA GLN A 103 -5.50 10.67 6.03
C GLN A 103 -4.65 10.35 4.80
N LEU A 104 -4.40 9.06 4.58
CA LEU A 104 -3.79 8.48 3.40
C LEU A 104 -4.88 7.71 2.63
N ARG A 105 -4.96 7.94 1.33
CA ARG A 105 -5.83 7.21 0.40
C ARG A 105 -4.97 6.40 -0.56
N ILE A 106 -5.40 5.18 -0.83
CA ILE A 106 -4.69 4.22 -1.68
C ILE A 106 -5.66 3.74 -2.75
N ARG A 107 -5.30 3.92 -4.02
CA ARG A 107 -6.05 3.38 -5.16
C ARG A 107 -5.17 2.52 -6.04
N ARG A 108 -5.79 1.56 -6.73
CA ARG A 108 -5.14 0.81 -7.81
C ARG A 108 -5.26 1.61 -9.11
N LEU A 109 -4.16 1.69 -9.85
CA LEU A 109 -4.14 2.32 -11.17
C LEU A 109 -4.74 1.40 -12.22
N LEU A 110 -5.44 1.98 -13.18
CA LEU A 110 -5.84 1.28 -14.40
C LEU A 110 -4.62 0.98 -15.27
N ALA A 111 -4.72 0.00 -16.15
CA ALA A 111 -3.65 -0.33 -17.09
C ALA A 111 -3.30 0.88 -17.98
N THR A 112 -4.29 1.65 -18.43
CA THR A 112 -4.09 2.86 -19.23
C THR A 112 -3.32 3.94 -18.47
N GLU A 113 -3.64 4.17 -17.19
CA GLU A 113 -2.94 5.13 -16.32
C GLU A 113 -1.50 4.70 -16.05
N SER A 114 -1.32 3.42 -15.72
CA SER A 114 0.00 2.83 -15.43
C SER A 114 0.94 2.99 -16.62
N ARG A 115 0.43 2.78 -17.84
CA ARG A 115 1.17 3.01 -19.10
C ARG A 115 1.54 4.47 -19.29
N ARG A 116 0.58 5.39 -19.13
CA ARG A 116 0.83 6.83 -19.29
C ARG A 116 1.91 7.34 -18.33
N LEU A 117 1.87 6.87 -17.08
CA LEU A 117 2.88 7.21 -16.06
C LEU A 117 4.25 6.59 -16.36
N SER A 118 4.28 5.36 -16.89
CA SER A 118 5.53 4.70 -17.27
C SER A 118 6.22 5.45 -18.43
N LEU A 119 5.45 5.89 -19.42
CA LEU A 119 5.98 6.66 -20.56
C LEU A 119 6.55 8.02 -20.13
N ALA A 120 5.83 8.75 -19.27
CA ALA A 120 6.29 10.05 -18.79
C ALA A 120 7.66 9.98 -18.07
N ARG A 121 7.96 8.85 -17.41
CA ARG A 121 9.24 8.64 -16.74
C ARG A 121 10.41 8.46 -17.73
N SER A 122 10.18 7.80 -18.85
CA SER A 122 11.22 7.61 -19.88
C SER A 122 11.68 8.93 -20.52
N TYR A 123 10.79 9.93 -20.59
CA TYR A 123 11.11 11.24 -21.18
C TYR A 123 11.77 12.22 -20.20
N SER A 124 11.74 11.93 -18.90
CA SER A 124 12.25 12.80 -17.83
C SER A 124 13.60 12.36 -17.27
N ALA A 125 14.19 11.28 -17.78
CA ALA A 125 15.56 10.90 -17.46
C ALA A 125 16.50 12.01 -17.97
N PRO A 126 17.15 12.78 -17.08
CA PRO A 126 17.99 13.91 -17.48
C PRO A 126 19.12 13.39 -18.36
N GLY A 127 19.29 14.08 -19.49
CA GLY A 127 20.16 13.73 -20.60
C GLY A 127 21.34 12.84 -20.22
N TYR A 128 21.31 11.62 -20.73
CA TYR A 128 22.53 10.99 -21.19
C TYR A 128 23.09 11.94 -22.25
N VAL A 129 23.99 12.83 -21.84
CA VAL A 129 24.86 13.54 -22.77
C VAL A 129 25.73 12.45 -23.33
N GLU A 130 25.26 11.80 -24.39
CA GLU A 130 26.06 10.90 -25.19
C GLU A 130 27.24 11.73 -25.66
N SER A 131 28.37 11.52 -24.98
CA SER A 131 29.61 12.21 -25.21
C SER A 131 30.09 11.79 -26.60
N ALA A 132 29.62 12.51 -27.61
CA ALA A 132 30.22 12.52 -28.92
C ALA A 132 31.58 13.20 -28.78
N ALA A 133 32.55 12.43 -28.28
CA ALA A 133 33.96 12.73 -28.40
C ALA A 133 34.37 12.55 -29.86
N HIS A 134 33.91 13.44 -30.74
CA HIS A 134 34.62 13.72 -31.97
C HIS A 134 35.46 14.97 -31.74
N VAL A 135 36.68 14.72 -31.33
CA VAL A 135 37.78 15.67 -31.27
C VAL A 135 37.96 16.28 -32.65
N SER A 136 37.93 17.61 -32.75
CA SER A 136 38.70 18.35 -33.75
C SER A 136 38.98 19.77 -33.27
N PRO A 137 40.11 20.36 -33.73
CA PRO A 137 40.88 21.29 -32.95
C PRO A 137 40.59 22.76 -33.26
N VAL A 138 40.92 23.58 -32.27
CA VAL A 138 40.94 25.04 -32.22
C VAL A 138 41.83 25.66 -33.30
N PRO A 139 41.44 26.85 -33.82
CA PRO A 139 42.42 27.93 -33.98
C PRO A 139 41.93 29.26 -33.35
N PRO A 140 42.84 30.26 -33.23
CA PRO A 140 42.86 31.17 -32.08
C PRO A 140 42.20 32.53 -32.32
N ALA A 141 41.80 33.09 -31.17
CA ALA A 141 41.80 34.50 -30.74
C ALA A 141 41.70 35.62 -31.80
N SER A 142 40.65 36.43 -31.67
CA SER A 142 40.72 37.88 -31.90
C SER A 142 39.78 38.64 -30.96
N ARG A 143 40.37 39.67 -30.32
CA ARG A 143 39.74 40.64 -29.41
C ARG A 143 38.79 41.55 -30.19
N GLY A 144 37.62 41.84 -29.61
CA GLY A 144 36.69 42.87 -30.08
C GLY A 144 35.75 43.30 -28.95
N SER A 145 35.68 44.61 -28.75
CA SER A 145 35.06 45.40 -27.66
C SER A 145 33.50 45.39 -27.65
N PRO A 146 32.86 45.99 -26.62
CA PRO A 146 31.45 45.79 -26.30
C PRO A 146 30.53 46.75 -27.05
N VAL A 147 29.38 46.25 -27.52
CA VAL A 147 28.28 47.06 -28.07
C VAL A 147 26.96 46.59 -27.46
N SER A 148 26.39 47.40 -26.58
CA SER A 148 24.96 47.40 -26.26
C SER A 148 24.19 47.94 -27.47
N PRO A 149 23.05 47.32 -27.84
CA PRO A 149 21.79 48.08 -27.70
C PRO A 149 20.53 47.23 -27.44
N GLY A 150 19.57 47.85 -26.75
CA GLY A 150 18.15 47.77 -27.14
C GLY A 150 17.23 46.83 -26.34
N PRO A 151 16.15 47.36 -25.71
CA PRO A 151 15.07 46.56 -25.16
C PRO A 151 14.10 46.14 -26.26
N SER A 152 14.32 44.97 -26.85
CA SER A 152 13.35 44.32 -27.74
C SER A 152 12.25 43.64 -26.91
N ARG A 153 11.11 44.34 -26.80
CA ARG A 153 9.80 43.78 -26.41
C ARG A 153 9.34 42.77 -27.46
N GLY A 154 9.93 41.59 -27.47
CA GLY A 154 9.40 40.39 -28.10
C GLY A 154 8.75 39.54 -27.02
N SER A 155 7.44 39.70 -26.83
CA SER A 155 6.63 38.81 -26.00
C SER A 155 6.59 37.43 -26.68
N ILE A 156 7.66 36.64 -26.48
CA ILE A 156 7.63 35.21 -26.68
C ILE A 156 6.60 34.71 -25.67
N ALA A 157 5.43 34.33 -26.17
CA ALA A 157 4.44 33.62 -25.40
C ALA A 157 5.19 32.50 -24.68
N SER A 158 5.32 32.66 -23.36
CA SER A 158 5.78 31.62 -22.46
C SER A 158 4.92 30.40 -22.78
N ILE A 159 5.53 29.44 -23.49
CA ILE A 159 5.06 28.06 -23.54
C ILE A 159 5.26 27.60 -22.11
N SER A 160 4.32 28.02 -21.27
CA SER A 160 4.12 27.58 -19.91
C SER A 160 4.15 26.07 -20.01
N GLY A 161 5.27 25.53 -19.51
CA GLY A 161 5.66 24.17 -19.72
C GLY A 161 4.46 23.27 -19.49
N ARG A 162 4.29 22.31 -20.40
CA ARG A 162 3.54 21.09 -20.11
C ARG A 162 4.06 20.60 -18.77
N ARG A 163 3.38 20.97 -17.68
CA ARG A 163 3.56 20.34 -16.39
C ARG A 163 3.23 18.90 -16.71
N ASP A 164 4.26 18.05 -16.71
CA ASP A 164 4.14 16.62 -16.90
C ASP A 164 2.88 16.20 -16.16
N SER A 165 1.89 15.78 -16.94
CA SER A 165 0.50 15.76 -16.50
C SER A 165 0.38 14.67 -15.46
N ALA A 166 0.67 15.01 -14.20
CA ALA A 166 0.51 14.14 -13.07
C ALA A 166 -0.92 13.64 -13.13
N VAL A 167 -1.09 12.31 -13.25
CA VAL A 167 -2.40 11.71 -13.29
C VAL A 167 -3.11 12.11 -12.01
N ALA A 168 -4.20 12.87 -12.14
CA ALA A 168 -4.97 13.32 -11.00
C ALA A 168 -5.43 12.11 -10.17
N TYR A 169 -5.46 12.26 -8.86
CA TYR A 169 -5.94 11.19 -8.00
C TYR A 169 -7.45 11.04 -8.18
N ASP A 170 -7.88 9.87 -8.65
CA ASP A 170 -9.30 9.52 -8.74
C ASP A 170 -9.81 9.00 -7.38
N ASN A 171 -10.73 9.74 -6.77
CA ASN A 171 -11.30 9.36 -5.47
C ASN A 171 -12.21 8.13 -5.57
N GLU A 172 -12.90 7.92 -6.69
CA GLU A 172 -13.78 6.78 -6.89
C GLU A 172 -12.96 5.47 -6.92
N GLY A 173 -11.76 5.54 -7.49
CA GLY A 173 -10.71 4.52 -7.49
C GLY A 173 -10.23 4.01 -6.13
N THR A 174 -10.54 4.70 -5.03
CA THR A 174 -9.95 4.43 -3.71
C THR A 174 -10.32 3.03 -3.20
N LEU A 175 -9.31 2.23 -2.87
CA LEU A 175 -9.45 0.89 -2.30
C LEU A 175 -9.46 0.93 -0.78
N TYR A 176 -8.48 1.63 -0.20
CA TYR A 176 -8.30 1.72 1.24
C TYR A 176 -8.02 3.16 1.66
N GLU A 177 -8.57 3.54 2.81
CA GLU A 177 -8.27 4.80 3.49
C GLU A 177 -7.66 4.51 4.85
N ALA A 178 -6.49 5.08 5.12
CA ALA A 178 -5.85 5.05 6.43
C ALA A 178 -5.96 6.42 7.10
N LYS A 179 -6.51 6.49 8.31
CA LYS A 179 -6.71 7.73 9.08
C LYS A 179 -5.85 7.71 10.33
N ASN A 180 -5.16 8.81 10.59
CA ASN A 180 -4.44 9.03 11.83
C ASN A 180 -5.38 9.69 12.85
N VAL A 181 -5.96 8.87 13.72
CA VAL A 181 -6.95 9.32 14.71
C VAL A 181 -6.34 10.34 15.67
N SER A 182 -5.05 10.20 15.98
CA SER A 182 -4.30 11.14 16.84
C SER A 182 -4.16 12.53 16.22
N ALA A 183 -4.09 12.63 14.90
CA ALA A 183 -3.93 13.92 14.21
C ALA A 183 -5.19 14.78 14.24
N LEU A 184 -6.36 14.19 14.55
CA LEU A 184 -7.67 14.87 14.55
C LEU A 184 -8.04 15.53 15.89
N GLY A 185 -7.13 15.58 16.86
CA GLY A 185 -7.35 16.30 18.12
C GLY A 185 -8.25 15.55 19.10
N GLY A 186 -8.20 14.21 19.10
CA GLY A 186 -8.84 13.40 20.14
C GLY A 186 -8.40 13.87 21.53
N TRP A 187 -9.36 14.13 22.42
CA TRP A 187 -9.10 14.47 23.81
C TRP A 187 -8.24 13.38 24.45
N ALA A 188 -7.12 13.78 25.06
CA ALA A 188 -6.06 12.91 25.58
C ALA A 188 -6.46 11.95 26.72
N GLY A 189 -7.76 11.79 27.00
CA GLY A 189 -8.30 10.97 28.10
C GLY A 189 -8.71 9.55 27.73
N THR A 190 -8.89 9.21 26.45
CA THR A 190 -9.14 7.82 26.01
C THR A 190 -7.83 7.21 25.51
N SER A 191 -7.07 6.61 26.44
CA SER A 191 -5.77 5.96 26.20
C SER A 191 -5.81 4.81 25.18
N VAL A 192 -7.00 4.42 24.71
CA VAL A 192 -7.25 3.23 23.91
C VAL A 192 -7.27 3.48 22.41
N ALA A 193 -6.98 4.67 21.82
CA ALA A 193 -6.93 4.76 20.35
C ALA A 193 -6.04 5.84 19.68
N ALA A 194 -4.84 6.10 20.20
CA ALA A 194 -3.84 6.82 19.42
C ALA A 194 -3.22 5.88 18.36
N GLY A 195 -3.86 5.74 17.19
CA GLY A 195 -3.41 4.82 16.14
C GLY A 195 -3.86 5.17 14.72
N ILE A 196 -3.37 4.39 13.77
CA ILE A 196 -3.84 4.43 12.38
C ILE A 196 -5.00 3.44 12.22
N GLU A 197 -6.10 3.93 11.66
CA GLU A 197 -7.27 3.15 11.27
C GLU A 197 -7.33 3.02 9.76
N ILE A 198 -7.36 1.79 9.23
CA ILE A 198 -7.48 1.50 7.80
C ILE A 198 -8.87 0.93 7.52
N ARG A 199 -9.56 1.46 6.52
CA ARG A 199 -10.89 0.99 6.11
C ARG A 199 -10.91 0.70 4.62
N GLY A 200 -11.57 -0.40 4.24
CA GLY A 200 -11.89 -0.69 2.85
C GLY A 200 -13.01 0.22 2.33
N CYS A 201 -12.85 0.73 1.11
CA CYS A 201 -13.82 1.63 0.47
C CYS A 201 -14.64 0.98 -0.65
N ARG A 202 -14.39 -0.29 -0.97
CA ARG A 202 -15.07 -1.02 -2.05
C ARG A 202 -15.64 -2.34 -1.55
N ALA A 203 -16.64 -2.85 -2.25
CA ALA A 203 -17.23 -4.16 -1.95
C ALA A 203 -16.21 -5.32 -2.05
N SER A 204 -15.16 -5.14 -2.87
CA SER A 204 -14.09 -6.12 -3.05
C SER A 204 -12.97 -6.03 -2.00
N THR A 205 -13.01 -5.04 -1.10
CA THR A 205 -12.00 -4.91 -0.04
C THR A 205 -12.49 -5.52 1.27
N LEU A 206 -11.56 -5.79 2.20
CA LEU A 206 -11.89 -6.43 3.46
C LEU A 206 -12.88 -5.54 4.26
N PRO A 207 -14.11 -6.00 4.56
CA PRO A 207 -15.07 -5.20 5.31
C PRO A 207 -14.63 -5.04 6.77
N GLY A 208 -15.05 -3.96 7.43
CA GLY A 208 -14.71 -3.70 8.83
C GLY A 208 -13.61 -2.65 8.99
N LEU A 209 -12.92 -2.69 10.12
CA LEU A 209 -11.89 -1.74 10.49
C LEU A 209 -10.57 -2.48 10.69
N ILE A 210 -9.46 -1.94 10.20
CA ILE A 210 -8.13 -2.47 10.50
C ILE A 210 -7.40 -1.46 11.35
N ARG A 211 -6.78 -1.92 12.43
CA ARG A 211 -6.10 -1.05 13.37
C ARG A 211 -4.62 -1.40 13.44
N LEU A 212 -3.80 -0.38 13.26
CA LEU A 212 -2.36 -0.47 13.43
C LEU A 212 -2.00 -0.22 14.89
N GLU A 213 -1.42 -1.22 15.53
CA GLU A 213 -0.72 -1.11 16.80
C GLU A 213 0.78 -1.18 16.58
N LYS A 214 1.54 -0.36 17.31
CA LYS A 214 2.99 -0.34 17.27
C LYS A 214 3.53 -0.55 18.68
N GLY A 215 4.66 -1.21 18.78
CA GLY A 215 5.37 -1.34 20.04
C GLY A 215 6.85 -1.62 19.85
N SER A 216 7.56 -1.66 20.96
CA SER A 216 8.97 -2.04 21.01
C SER A 216 9.20 -2.96 22.19
N SER A 217 10.03 -3.97 22.00
CA SER A 217 10.55 -4.81 23.08
C SER A 217 12.06 -4.69 23.10
N LEU A 218 12.64 -4.70 24.31
CA LEU A 218 14.09 -4.67 24.51
C LEU A 218 14.79 -5.82 23.77
N THR A 219 14.17 -7.00 23.72
CA THR A 219 14.75 -8.20 23.10
C THR A 219 14.29 -8.42 21.67
N ALA A 220 13.08 -7.98 21.31
CA ALA A 220 12.45 -8.31 20.03
C ALA A 220 12.39 -7.14 19.03
N GLY A 221 12.94 -5.97 19.38
CA GLY A 221 12.95 -4.79 18.51
C GLY A 221 11.58 -4.13 18.36
N LYS A 222 11.45 -3.30 17.32
CA LYS A 222 10.19 -2.63 16.96
C LYS A 222 9.26 -3.61 16.25
N TRP A 223 7.97 -3.55 16.56
CA TRP A 223 6.96 -4.38 15.92
C TRP A 223 5.70 -3.58 15.62
N TRP A 224 4.93 -4.09 14.66
CA TRP A 224 3.63 -3.59 14.27
C TRP A 224 2.64 -4.75 14.14
N LYS A 225 1.42 -4.54 14.60
CA LYS A 225 0.31 -5.49 14.46
C LYS A 225 -0.85 -4.80 13.76
N PHE A 226 -1.41 -5.47 12.76
CA PHE A 226 -2.61 -5.06 12.05
C PHE A 226 -3.75 -5.95 12.50
N TRP A 227 -4.62 -5.41 13.34
CA TRP A 227 -5.80 -6.11 13.83
C TRP A 227 -6.98 -5.81 12.92
N HIS A 228 -7.72 -6.83 12.51
CA HIS A 228 -9.03 -6.71 11.93
C HIS A 228 -10.08 -6.66 13.04
N LEU A 229 -10.82 -5.56 13.08
CA LEU A 229 -11.92 -5.32 13.99
C LEU A 229 -13.21 -5.41 13.19
N THR A 230 -14.05 -6.38 13.57
CA THR A 230 -15.41 -6.50 13.05
C THR A 230 -16.39 -6.41 14.22
N ARG A 231 -17.55 -5.79 13.99
CA ARG A 231 -18.62 -5.85 14.99
C ARG A 231 -19.10 -7.28 15.11
N ASN A 232 -19.33 -7.74 16.34
CA ASN A 232 -19.87 -9.06 16.55
C ASN A 232 -21.29 -9.15 15.95
N LYS A 233 -21.42 -9.84 14.80
CA LYS A 233 -22.70 -10.02 14.09
C LYS A 233 -23.70 -10.88 14.85
N ALA A 234 -23.23 -11.67 15.83
CA ALA A 234 -24.07 -12.61 16.55
C ALA A 234 -25.06 -11.92 17.50
N ASN A 235 -25.00 -10.59 17.67
CA ASN A 235 -25.74 -9.90 18.73
C ASN A 235 -25.46 -10.56 20.09
N ASP A 236 -24.25 -11.13 20.27
CA ASP A 236 -23.90 -11.83 21.51
C ASP A 236 -23.93 -10.89 22.72
N SER A 237 -23.89 -9.57 22.51
CA SER A 237 -24.15 -8.56 23.55
C SER A 237 -25.54 -8.70 24.19
N LEU A 238 -26.52 -9.28 23.48
CA LEU A 238 -27.88 -9.57 23.95
C LEU A 238 -28.05 -11.02 24.43
N ARG A 239 -26.98 -11.82 24.49
CA ARG A 239 -27.06 -13.12 25.16
C ARG A 239 -27.12 -12.89 26.67
N GLU A 240 -28.02 -13.61 27.34
CA GLU A 240 -28.27 -13.50 28.78
C GLU A 240 -26.98 -13.64 29.62
N GLU A 241 -26.02 -14.47 29.19
CA GLU A 241 -24.72 -14.59 29.87
C GLU A 241 -23.88 -13.31 29.79
N ASN A 242 -23.85 -12.65 28.63
CA ASN A 242 -23.15 -11.38 28.44
C ASN A 242 -23.90 -10.25 29.13
N GLU A 243 -25.24 -10.26 29.17
CA GLU A 243 -26.02 -9.32 29.97
C GLU A 243 -25.70 -9.45 31.46
N ARG A 244 -25.58 -10.68 32.00
CA ARG A 244 -25.14 -10.88 33.39
C ARG A 244 -23.71 -10.40 33.63
N LYS A 245 -22.79 -10.59 32.68
CA LYS A 245 -21.43 -10.03 32.76
C LYS A 245 -21.47 -8.50 32.74
N MET A 246 -22.23 -7.88 31.85
CA MET A 246 -22.42 -6.43 31.80
C MET A 246 -23.05 -5.88 33.08
N GLN A 247 -24.02 -6.57 33.68
CA GLN A 247 -24.62 -6.15 34.96
C GLN A 247 -23.60 -6.25 36.12
N LYS A 248 -22.73 -7.25 36.09
CA LYS A 248 -21.75 -7.49 37.16
C LYS A 248 -20.50 -6.62 37.05
N TYR A 249 -20.00 -6.41 35.84
CA TYR A 249 -18.70 -5.76 35.60
C TYR A 249 -18.81 -4.42 34.84
N GLY A 250 -20.00 -4.08 34.33
CA GLY A 250 -20.24 -2.90 33.50
C GLY A 250 -20.10 -3.19 32.01
N TYR A 251 -20.51 -2.22 31.19
CA TYR A 251 -20.33 -2.29 29.73
C TYR A 251 -18.86 -2.01 29.37
N HIS A 252 -18.24 -2.95 28.67
CA HIS A 252 -16.92 -2.79 28.09
C HIS A 252 -17.04 -2.72 26.56
N ALA A 253 -16.77 -1.54 25.99
CA ALA A 253 -16.86 -1.32 24.55
C ALA A 253 -15.98 -2.28 23.73
N ASP A 254 -14.89 -2.80 24.32
CA ASP A 254 -14.00 -3.77 23.68
C ASP A 254 -14.67 -5.15 23.46
N GLU A 255 -15.71 -5.50 24.22
CA GLU A 255 -16.45 -6.77 24.07
C GLU A 255 -17.38 -6.77 22.83
N GLU A 256 -17.67 -5.61 22.25
CA GLU A 256 -18.50 -5.48 21.04
C GLU A 256 -17.73 -5.84 19.74
N TRP A 257 -16.40 -5.91 19.83
CA TRP A 257 -15.51 -6.06 18.67
C TRP A 257 -14.81 -7.41 18.67
N ASN A 258 -15.00 -8.16 17.58
CA ASN A 258 -14.15 -9.29 17.25
C ASN A 258 -12.81 -8.75 16.76
N ARG A 259 -11.71 -9.16 17.40
CA ARG A 259 -10.34 -8.73 17.06
C ARG A 259 -9.55 -9.94 16.54
N GLU A 260 -9.15 -9.87 15.27
CA GLU A 260 -8.35 -10.91 14.62
C GLU A 260 -7.03 -10.32 14.14
N LEU A 261 -5.90 -11.01 14.36
CA LEU A 261 -4.61 -10.53 13.85
C LEU A 261 -4.49 -10.84 12.36
N LEU A 262 -4.40 -9.83 11.51
CA LEU A 262 -4.14 -10.02 10.07
C LEU A 262 -2.66 -10.19 9.80
N TYR A 263 -1.87 -9.22 10.23
CA TYR A 263 -0.45 -9.15 9.94
C TYR A 263 0.34 -8.69 11.15
N ARG A 264 1.53 -9.25 11.32
CA ARG A 264 2.55 -8.81 12.26
C ARG A 264 3.82 -8.48 11.49
N ALA A 265 4.27 -7.24 11.54
CA ALA A 265 5.56 -6.82 11.00
C ALA A 265 6.57 -6.68 12.14
N LYS A 266 7.76 -7.27 12.02
CA LYS A 266 8.81 -7.23 13.06
C LYS A 266 10.11 -6.75 12.45
N ALA A 267 10.68 -5.68 13.01
CA ALA A 267 11.97 -5.16 12.57
C ALA A 267 13.11 -6.07 13.07
N GLY A 268 13.94 -6.53 12.14
CA GLY A 268 15.16 -7.31 12.37
C GLY A 268 16.42 -6.53 12.01
N LYS A 269 17.49 -7.25 11.64
CA LYS A 269 18.80 -6.69 11.26
C LYS A 269 18.78 -6.15 9.83
N GLY A 270 18.06 -5.05 9.60
CA GLY A 270 17.99 -4.37 8.29
C GLY A 270 16.82 -4.79 7.40
N GLU A 271 16.02 -5.76 7.84
CA GLU A 271 14.79 -6.17 7.19
C GLU A 271 13.60 -6.15 8.16
N VAL A 272 12.38 -6.04 7.64
CA VAL A 272 11.15 -6.21 8.41
C VAL A 272 10.43 -7.44 7.87
N GLU A 273 10.27 -8.45 8.72
CA GLU A 273 9.52 -9.66 8.39
C GLU A 273 8.03 -9.43 8.64
N TRP A 274 7.20 -9.77 7.66
CA TRP A 274 5.75 -9.69 7.75
C TRP A 274 5.17 -11.09 7.82
N ALA A 275 4.54 -11.42 8.95
CA ALA A 275 3.82 -12.67 9.16
C ALA A 275 2.31 -12.46 9.12
N GLY A 276 1.55 -13.43 8.59
CA GLY A 276 0.10 -13.45 8.68
C GLY A 276 -0.39 -13.80 10.10
N GLY A 277 -1.72 -13.81 10.29
CA GLY A 277 -2.36 -14.18 11.56
C GLY A 277 -2.00 -15.58 12.06
N ASN A 278 -1.69 -16.50 11.15
CA ASN A 278 -1.22 -17.85 11.43
C ASN A 278 0.29 -17.95 11.74
N GLY A 279 1.00 -16.82 11.82
CA GLY A 279 2.43 -16.77 12.10
C GLY A 279 3.35 -17.08 10.91
N ARG A 280 2.83 -17.51 9.75
CA ARG A 280 3.63 -17.75 8.54
C ARG A 280 4.10 -16.43 7.94
N VAL A 281 5.37 -16.35 7.56
CA VAL A 281 5.92 -15.18 6.84
C VAL A 281 5.30 -15.09 5.45
N VAL A 282 4.69 -13.95 5.15
CA VAL A 282 3.99 -13.63 3.89
C VAL A 282 4.66 -12.51 3.10
N ALA A 283 5.53 -11.71 3.71
CA ALA A 283 6.34 -10.73 3.00
C ALA A 283 7.61 -10.37 3.79
N VAL A 284 8.57 -9.77 3.09
CA VAL A 284 9.79 -9.20 3.66
C VAL A 284 9.99 -7.80 3.07
N GLU A 285 10.29 -6.84 3.94
CA GLU A 285 10.64 -5.48 3.59
C GLU A 285 12.14 -5.27 3.77
N CYS A 286 12.84 -4.81 2.75
CA CYS A 286 14.27 -4.54 2.79
C CYS A 286 14.56 -3.24 2.04
N GLY A 287 14.96 -2.20 2.79
CA GLY A 287 15.11 -0.85 2.23
C GLY A 287 13.78 -0.30 1.71
N GLU A 288 13.75 0.11 0.43
CA GLU A 288 12.53 0.61 -0.23
C GLU A 288 11.71 -0.50 -0.91
N ALA A 289 12.21 -1.75 -0.90
CA ALA A 289 11.57 -2.89 -1.54
C ALA A 289 10.71 -3.69 -0.55
N PHE A 290 9.51 -4.05 -0.97
CA PHE A 290 8.56 -4.89 -0.26
C PHE A 290 8.22 -6.11 -1.11
N ARG A 291 8.62 -7.29 -0.66
CA ARG A 291 8.51 -8.54 -1.42
C ARG A 291 7.54 -9.49 -0.73
N ILE A 292 6.46 -9.80 -1.41
CA ILE A 292 5.46 -10.79 -1.01
C ILE A 292 6.01 -12.19 -1.27
N LEU A 293 5.89 -13.06 -0.27
CA LEU A 293 6.30 -14.45 -0.30
C LEU A 293 5.08 -15.35 -0.56
N GLY A 294 5.09 -16.06 -1.68
CA GLY A 294 4.02 -16.96 -2.09
C GLY A 294 2.90 -16.28 -2.88
N GLN A 295 1.88 -17.08 -3.22
CA GLN A 295 0.75 -16.61 -4.00
C GLN A 295 -0.34 -16.10 -3.07
N LEU A 296 -0.62 -14.80 -3.16
CA LEU A 296 -1.79 -14.17 -2.56
C LEU A 296 -2.81 -13.87 -3.66
N ASP A 297 -4.09 -14.03 -3.31
CA ASP A 297 -5.16 -13.50 -4.14
C ASP A 297 -5.04 -11.96 -4.27
N GLY A 298 -5.71 -11.40 -5.27
CA GLY A 298 -5.60 -9.97 -5.58
C GLY A 298 -6.09 -9.05 -4.46
N GLY A 299 -7.07 -9.49 -3.65
CA GLY A 299 -7.64 -8.70 -2.56
C GLY A 299 -6.75 -8.67 -1.32
N MET A 300 -6.21 -9.82 -0.94
CA MET A 300 -5.24 -9.98 0.15
C MET A 300 -3.93 -9.28 -0.17
N ARG A 301 -3.50 -9.29 -1.44
CA ARG A 301 -2.35 -8.50 -1.89
C ARG A 301 -2.60 -7.01 -1.72
N ASP A 302 -3.73 -6.49 -2.20
CA ASP A 302 -4.07 -5.08 -2.07
C ASP A 302 -4.12 -4.66 -0.60
N LEU A 303 -4.68 -5.51 0.25
CA LEU A 303 -4.74 -5.31 1.68
C LEU A 303 -3.34 -5.24 2.30
N LEU A 304 -2.47 -6.21 1.98
CA LEU A 304 -1.11 -6.26 2.50
C LEU A 304 -0.28 -5.04 2.06
N VAL A 305 -0.38 -4.65 0.79
CA VAL A 305 0.25 -3.43 0.25
C VAL A 305 -0.31 -2.18 0.95
N ALA A 306 -1.62 -2.13 1.21
CA ALA A 306 -2.23 -1.02 1.94
C ALA A 306 -1.73 -0.93 3.39
N CYS A 307 -1.59 -2.07 4.09
CA CYS A 307 -1.01 -2.13 5.43
C CYS A 307 0.46 -1.67 5.44
N TRP A 308 1.26 -2.12 4.47
CA TRP A 308 2.65 -1.67 4.30
C TRP A 308 2.74 -0.16 4.06
N ALA A 309 1.97 0.37 3.11
CA ALA A 309 1.92 1.81 2.83
C ALA A 309 1.47 2.61 4.06
N ALA A 310 0.44 2.16 4.77
CA ALA A 310 -0.02 2.82 6.01
C ALA A 310 1.06 2.83 7.09
N ARG A 311 1.86 1.77 7.23
CA ARG A 311 3.02 1.73 8.14
C ARG A 311 4.05 2.79 7.74
N CYS A 312 4.55 2.77 6.51
CA CYS A 312 5.55 3.74 6.03
C CYS A 312 5.05 5.18 6.19
N TRP A 313 3.78 5.44 5.93
CA TRP A 313 3.14 6.73 6.17
C TRP A 313 3.15 7.12 7.65
N SER A 314 2.75 6.19 8.54
CA SER A 314 2.71 6.42 10.00
C SER A 314 4.07 6.68 10.63
N LEU A 315 5.14 6.19 10.00
CA LEU A 315 6.52 6.38 10.41
C LEU A 315 7.14 7.65 9.81
N GLY A 316 6.46 8.32 8.88
CA GLY A 316 7.01 9.47 8.16
C GLY A 316 8.10 9.10 7.15
N GLU A 317 8.18 7.83 6.74
CA GLU A 317 9.23 7.31 5.83
C GLU A 317 8.92 7.62 4.35
N MET A 318 7.71 8.09 4.03
CA MET A 318 7.32 8.43 2.66
C MET A 318 7.94 9.75 2.19
N LYS A 319 8.79 9.66 1.15
CA LYS A 319 9.32 10.82 0.42
C LYS A 319 8.31 11.25 -0.65
N TRP A 320 7.55 12.32 -0.39
CA TRP A 320 6.67 12.93 -1.40
C TRP A 320 7.50 13.80 -2.34
N GLY A 321 7.55 13.46 -3.63
CA GLY A 321 8.48 14.05 -4.62
C GLY A 321 8.28 15.53 -4.96
N GLY A 322 8.31 16.44 -3.98
CA GLY A 322 8.04 17.87 -4.20
C GLY A 322 8.62 18.87 -3.20
N ALA A 323 9.58 18.50 -2.34
CA ALA A 323 10.27 19.48 -1.50
C ALA A 323 11.67 18.97 -1.11
N GLY A 324 12.64 19.29 -1.97
CA GLY A 324 14.07 19.30 -1.68
C GLY A 324 14.66 20.49 -2.43
#